data_AF-A0A661Y7Q0-F1
#
_entry.id   AF-A0A661Y7Q0-F1
#
_cell.length_a   1.000
_cell.length_b   1.000
_cell.length_c   1.000
_cell.angle_alpha   90.00
_cell.angle_beta   90.00
_cell.angle_gamma   90.00
#
_symmetry.space_group_name_H-M   'P 1'
#
loop_
_entity.id
_entity.type
_entity.pdbx_description
1 polymer ?
#
loop_
_entity_poly.entity_id
_entity_poly.type
_entity_poly.pdbx_seq_one_letter_code
_entity_poly.pdbx_strand_id
1 'polypeptide(L)' 'MLYPLKFKPVFKDKIWGGRKIKTVLGMDYGNLPNCGEAWLISGVKGNQSIVE' A
#
# COMPACT_ATOMS: atom_id res chain seq x y z
N MET A 1 11.78 15.15 19.50
CA MET A 1 12.26 13.84 19.00
C MET A 1 11.12 13.25 18.18
N LEU A 2 11.31 12.98 16.87
CA LEU A 2 10.24 12.79 15.88
C LEU A 2 9.94 11.30 15.54
N TYR A 3 10.51 10.34 16.26
CA TYR A 3 10.58 8.94 15.84
C TYR A 3 9.84 7.97 16.77
N PRO A 4 9.33 6.85 16.23
CA PRO A 4 9.38 6.42 14.82
C PRO A 4 8.22 6.98 13.96
N LEU A 5 8.51 7.20 12.67
CA LEU A 5 7.51 7.58 11.67
C LEU A 5 6.86 6.34 11.07
N LYS A 6 5.52 6.30 11.08
CA LYS A 6 4.73 5.29 10.39
C LYS A 6 4.23 5.87 9.07
N PHE A 7 4.04 5.05 8.04
CA PHE A 7 3.56 5.50 6.74
C PHE A 7 2.27 4.80 6.37
N LYS A 8 1.36 5.53 5.73
CA LYS A 8 0.15 4.96 5.13
C LYS A 8 0.50 4.19 3.85
N PRO A 9 0.19 2.89 3.77
CA PRO A 9 0.35 2.14 2.53
C PRO A 9 -0.51 2.70 1.41
N VAL A 10 0.01 2.69 0.18
CA VAL A 10 -0.74 2.99 -1.03
C VAL A 10 -0.94 1.70 -1.81
N PHE A 11 -2.19 1.27 -1.96
CA PHE A 11 -2.54 0.07 -2.72
C PHE A 11 -2.89 0.42 -4.16
N LYS A 12 -2.48 -0.43 -5.11
CA LYS A 12 -2.77 -0.24 -6.53
C LYS A 12 -3.45 -1.46 -7.13
N ASP A 13 -4.47 -1.19 -7.94
CA ASP A 13 -5.13 -2.19 -8.79
C ASP A 13 -4.24 -2.54 -9.99
N LYS A 14 -4.13 -3.82 -10.33
CA LYS A 14 -3.37 -4.31 -11.49
C LYS A 14 -4.05 -5.53 -12.10
N ILE A 15 -3.92 -5.69 -13.42
CA ILE A 15 -4.45 -6.86 -14.15
C ILE A 15 -3.89 -8.19 -13.62
N TRP A 16 -2.64 -8.18 -13.16
CA TRP A 16 -1.94 -9.32 -12.58
C TRP A 16 -2.05 -9.38 -11.05
N GLY A 17 -2.86 -8.51 -10.45
CA GLY A 17 -3.09 -8.49 -9.02
C GLY A 17 -3.82 -9.73 -8.50
N GLY A 18 -4.07 -9.74 -7.19
CA GLY A 18 -4.85 -10.81 -6.57
C GLY A 18 -5.32 -10.47 -5.17
N ARG A 19 -5.57 -11.52 -4.37
CA ARG A 19 -5.96 -11.39 -2.96
C ARG A 19 -4.82 -11.61 -1.97
N LYS A 20 -3.62 -11.96 -2.46
CA LYS A 20 -2.47 -12.33 -1.61
C LYS A 20 -2.03 -11.22 -0.66
N ILE A 21 -2.14 -9.95 -1.06
CA ILE A 21 -1.83 -8.82 -0.16
C ILE A 21 -2.76 -8.82 1.07
N LYS A 22 -4.03 -9.19 0.91
CA LYS A 22 -4.97 -9.33 2.02
C LYS A 22 -4.81 -10.64 2.79
N THR A 23 -4.67 -11.77 2.08
CA THR A 23 -4.69 -13.10 2.72
C THR A 23 -3.35 -13.54 3.29
N VAL A 24 -2.23 -13.11 2.70
CA VAL A 24 -0.87 -13.49 3.14
C VAL A 24 -0.24 -12.39 3.97
N LEU A 25 -0.37 -11.12 3.54
CA LEU A 25 0.24 -10.00 4.27
C LEU A 25 -0.71 -9.36 5.30
N GLY A 26 -1.97 -9.79 5.36
CA GLY A 26 -2.96 -9.26 6.30
C GLY A 26 -3.32 -7.79 6.08
N MET A 27 -3.00 -7.23 4.92
CA MET A 27 -3.21 -5.81 4.62
C MET A 27 -4.55 -5.61 3.93
N ASP A 28 -5.45 -4.87 4.57
CA ASP A 28 -6.72 -4.53 3.97
C ASP A 28 -6.56 -3.36 2.98
N TYR A 29 -6.86 -3.64 1.72
CA TYR A 29 -6.83 -2.67 0.64
C TYR A 29 -8.25 -2.19 0.25
N GLY A 30 -9.24 -2.44 1.10
CA GLY A 30 -10.62 -2.01 0.87
C GLY A 30 -11.27 -2.72 -0.32
N ASN A 31 -11.98 -1.94 -1.15
CA ASN A 31 -12.81 -2.46 -2.25
C ASN A 31 -12.07 -2.58 -3.60
N LEU A 32 -10.73 -2.54 -3.61
CA LEU A 32 -9.96 -2.73 -4.83
C LEU A 32 -10.27 -4.13 -5.42
N PRO A 33 -10.66 -4.23 -6.70
CA PRO A 33 -11.07 -5.50 -7.29
C PRO A 33 -9.88 -6.47 -7.39
N ASN A 34 -8.67 -5.96 -7.70
CA ASN A 34 -7.48 -6.77 -7.86
C ASN A 34 -6.18 -6.08 -7.41
N CYS A 35 -5.88 -6.13 -6.11
CA CYS A 35 -4.68 -5.50 -5.57
C CYS A 35 -3.40 -6.24 -6.01
N GLY A 36 -2.57 -5.58 -6.82
CA GLY A 36 -1.30 -6.13 -7.28
C GLY A 36 -0.08 -5.57 -6.58
N GLU A 37 -0.13 -4.30 -6.16
CA GLU A 37 1.00 -3.64 -5.51
C GLU A 37 0.54 -3.00 -4.19
N ALA A 38 1.41 -3.11 -3.18
CA ALA A 38 1.33 -2.37 -1.93
C ALA A 38 2.60 -1.52 -1.78
N TRP A 39 2.48 -0.21 -1.98
CA TRP A 39 3.60 0.71 -1.83
C TRP A 39 3.64 1.21 -0.38
N LEU A 40 4.57 0.68 0.41
CA LEU A 40 4.71 1.04 1.82
C LEU A 40 5.48 2.35 2.00
N ILE A 41 6.51 2.54 1.18
CA ILE A 41 7.33 3.76 1.14
C ILE A 41 7.55 4.11 -0.33
N SER A 42 7.24 5.35 -0.70
CA SER A 42 7.41 5.86 -2.05
C SER A 42 7.87 7.32 -2.01
N GLY A 43 8.90 7.62 -2.81
CA GLY A 43 9.33 8.98 -3.13
C GLY A 43 8.90 9.43 -4.53
N VAL A 44 8.09 8.64 -5.24
CA VAL A 44 7.68 8.93 -6.61
C VAL A 44 6.76 10.14 -6.61
N LYS A 45 7.05 11.15 -7.45
CA LYS A 45 6.25 12.37 -7.57
C LYS A 45 4.77 12.04 -7.86
N GLY A 46 3.87 12.60 -7.06
CA GLY A 46 2.43 12.37 -7.14
C GLY A 46 1.95 11.08 -6.46
N ASN A 47 2.87 10.27 -5.92
CA ASN A 47 2.58 9.05 -5.17
C ASN A 47 3.50 8.95 -3.94
N GLN A 48 3.87 10.07 -3.33
CA GLN A 48 4.70 10.06 -2.14
C GLN A 48 3.94 9.46 -0.95
N SER A 49 4.65 8.70 -0.11
CA SER A 49 4.07 8.17 1.12
C SER A 49 3.76 9.28 2.11
N ILE A 50 2.60 9.15 2.77
CA ILE A 50 2.14 10.08 3.77
C ILE A 50 2.41 9.46 5.14
N VAL A 51 2.93 10.26 6.07
CA VAL A 51 3.17 9.85 7.46
C VAL A 51 1.82 9.68 8.18
N GLU A 52 1.72 8.62 8.99
CA GLU A 52 0.62 8.32 9.91
C GLU A 52 1.01 8.64 11.35
#